data_AF-A0AA36H4E5-F1
#
_entry.id   AF-A0AA36H4E5-F1
#
_cell.length_a   1.000
_cell.length_b   1.000
_cell.length_c   1.000
_cell.angle_alpha   90.00
_cell.angle_beta   90.00
_cell.angle_gamma   90.00
#
_symmetry.space_group_name_H-M   'P 1'
#
loop_
_entity.id
_entity.type
_entity.pdbx_description
1 polymer ?
#
loop_
_entity_poly.entity_id
_entity_poly.type
_entity_poly.pdbx_seq_one_letter_code
_entity_poly.pdbx_strand_id
1 'polypeptide(L)'
;MYYAIILIAALSVREPMIPISSIRGETDEETKEKMTEVLKMRRSWCGKGPGRRLRDLLVLMRAVNCSEAEKMSPAACSKLGLRHKAMLEIRRLRRQLTHIVNTSFKAAADVVFDPNLPPPSDAQAQMLRQMMVAEIDDRIARRVDRSAGDEEVAKGAYQT
;
A
#
# COMPACT_ATOMS: atom_id res chain seq x y z
N MET A 1 6.82 -13.35 -6.61
CA MET A 1 7.27 -13.49 -5.20
C MET A 1 7.72 -12.16 -4.60
N TYR A 2 8.64 -11.42 -5.23
CA TYR A 2 9.17 -10.15 -4.71
C TYR A 2 8.11 -9.06 -4.42
N TYR A 3 7.04 -8.94 -5.22
CA TYR A 3 5.93 -8.04 -4.90
C TYR A 3 5.15 -8.42 -3.64
N ALA A 4 4.96 -9.73 -3.41
CA ALA A 4 4.28 -10.22 -2.21
C ALA A 4 5.13 -9.90 -0.97
N ILE A 5 6.45 -10.05 -1.05
CA ILE A 5 7.37 -9.68 0.05
C ILE A 5 7.26 -8.19 0.38
N ILE A 6 7.20 -7.29 -0.61
CA ILE A 6 6.99 -5.85 -0.38
C ILE A 6 5.66 -5.61 0.33
N LEU A 7 4.59 -6.21 -0.18
CA LEU A 7 3.24 -6.00 0.34
C LEU A 7 3.11 -6.51 1.78
N ILE A 8 3.58 -7.73 2.05
CA ILE A 8 3.58 -8.34 3.38
C ILE A 8 4.40 -7.47 4.33
N ALA A 9 5.64 -7.11 3.98
CA ALA A 9 6.47 -6.27 4.83
C ALA A 9 5.82 -4.91 5.13
N ALA A 10 5.17 -4.29 4.14
CA ALA A 10 4.51 -3.01 4.31
C ALA A 10 3.25 -3.10 5.17
N LEU A 11 2.51 -4.21 5.13
CA LEU A 11 1.34 -4.47 5.98
C LEU A 11 1.72 -4.87 7.41
N SER A 12 2.85 -5.54 7.60
CA SER A 12 3.37 -5.92 8.92
C SER A 12 3.87 -4.73 9.74
N VAL A 13 4.39 -3.69 9.09
CA VAL A 13 4.91 -2.50 9.78
C VAL A 13 3.78 -1.54 10.11
N ARG A 14 3.71 -1.10 11.36
CA ARG A 14 2.64 -0.24 11.84
C ARG A 14 2.68 1.16 11.20
N GLU A 15 1.56 1.56 10.59
CA GLU A 15 1.29 2.91 10.08
C GLU A 15 2.43 3.52 9.24
N PRO A 16 2.78 2.91 8.08
CA PRO A 16 3.91 3.34 7.27
C PRO A 16 3.75 4.74 6.66
N MET A 17 2.49 5.17 6.46
CA MET A 17 2.14 6.49 5.94
C MET A 17 1.66 7.39 7.06
N ILE A 18 1.97 8.69 6.96
CA ILE A 18 1.45 9.71 7.87
C ILE A 18 -0.06 9.83 7.66
N PRO A 19 -0.90 9.73 8.72
CA PRO A 19 -2.34 9.91 8.57
C PRO A 19 -2.67 11.29 8.01
N ILE A 20 -3.62 11.36 7.08
CA ILE A 20 -4.03 12.65 6.48
C ILE A 20 -4.59 13.58 7.56
N SER A 21 -5.30 13.02 8.55
CA SER A 21 -5.82 13.73 9.71
C SER A 21 -4.76 14.34 10.62
N SER A 22 -3.49 13.92 10.52
CA SER A 22 -2.38 14.46 11.30
C SER A 22 -1.68 15.64 10.61
N ILE A 23 -2.00 15.94 9.35
CA ILE A 23 -1.41 17.06 8.61
C ILE A 23 -1.97 18.36 9.18
N ARG A 24 -1.10 19.34 9.44
CA ARG A 24 -1.44 20.67 9.94
C ARG A 24 -0.66 21.74 9.17
N GLY A 25 -1.34 22.81 8.78
CA GLY A 25 -0.77 24.06 8.30
C GLY A 25 -0.83 25.13 9.39
N GLU A 26 -0.40 26.35 9.06
CA GLU A 26 -0.50 27.49 9.99
C GLU A 26 -1.93 28.01 10.07
N THR A 27 -2.68 27.88 8.97
CA THR A 27 -4.11 28.23 8.86
C THR A 27 -4.96 27.01 8.50
N ASP A 28 -6.27 27.13 8.65
CA ASP A 28 -7.23 26.09 8.24
C ASP A 28 -7.25 25.90 6.71
N GLU A 29 -7.08 26.98 5.95
CA GLU A 29 -6.96 26.97 4.49
C GLU A 29 -5.71 26.21 4.04
N GLU A 30 -4.55 26.51 4.61
CA GLU A 30 -3.31 25.80 4.30
C GLU A 30 -3.37 24.32 4.69
N THR A 31 -4.02 24.02 5.83
CA THR A 31 -4.22 22.65 6.28
C THR A 31 -5.02 21.86 5.25
N LYS A 32 -6.12 22.43 4.74
CA LYS A 32 -6.93 21.84 3.67
C LYS A 32 -6.11 21.65 2.40
N GLU A 33 -5.33 22.65 2.00
CA GLU A 33 -4.50 22.57 0.79
C GLU A 33 -3.49 21.42 0.88
N LYS A 34 -2.69 21.36 1.95
CA LYS A 34 -1.72 20.28 2.21
C LYS A 34 -2.38 18.90 2.24
N MET A 35 -3.54 18.77 2.87
CA MET A 35 -4.31 17.52 2.87
C MET A 35 -4.74 17.12 1.45
N THR A 36 -5.23 18.08 0.65
CA THR A 36 -5.66 17.80 -0.73
C THR A 36 -4.49 17.41 -1.63
N GLU A 37 -3.32 18.00 -1.43
CA GLU A 37 -2.11 17.67 -2.19
C GLU A 37 -1.67 16.23 -1.93
N VAL A 38 -1.58 15.83 -0.66
CA VAL A 38 -1.26 14.45 -0.27
C VAL A 38 -2.29 13.45 -0.81
N LEU A 39 -3.58 13.81 -0.78
CA LEU A 39 -4.64 12.98 -1.35
C LEU A 39 -4.50 12.83 -2.87
N LYS A 40 -4.19 13.91 -3.60
CA LYS A 40 -3.92 13.87 -5.04
C LYS A 40 -2.71 13.00 -5.36
N MET A 41 -1.63 13.15 -4.59
CA MET A 41 -0.42 12.33 -4.70
C MET A 41 -0.74 10.83 -4.53
N ARG A 42 -1.40 10.45 -3.43
CA ARG A 42 -1.77 9.03 -3.19
C ARG A 42 -2.69 8.46 -4.25
N ARG A 43 -3.66 9.25 -4.74
CA ARG A 43 -4.54 8.83 -5.84
C ARG A 43 -3.77 8.57 -7.13
N SER A 44 -2.71 9.33 -7.40
CA SER A 44 -1.85 9.11 -8.57
C SER A 44 -1.13 7.76 -8.52
N TRP A 45 -0.88 7.21 -7.32
CA TRP A 45 -0.20 5.94 -7.13
C TRP A 45 -1.07 4.71 -7.40
N CYS A 46 -2.39 4.85 -7.43
CA CYS A 46 -3.32 3.77 -7.77
C CYS A 46 -3.18 3.25 -9.22
N GLY A 47 -2.40 3.92 -10.07
CA GLY A 47 -2.22 3.53 -11.47
C GLY A 47 -3.51 3.63 -12.31
N LYS A 48 -3.44 3.08 -13.52
CA LYS A 48 -4.55 2.97 -14.48
C LYS A 48 -4.79 1.49 -14.80
N GLY A 49 -5.96 1.15 -15.34
CA GLY A 49 -6.26 -0.22 -15.80
C GLY A 49 -6.77 -1.19 -14.72
N PRO A 50 -6.84 -2.50 -15.04
CA PRO A 50 -7.31 -3.55 -14.14
C PRO A 50 -6.55 -3.65 -12.81
N GLY A 51 -5.24 -3.39 -12.81
CA GLY A 51 -4.40 -3.39 -11.62
C GLY A 51 -4.83 -2.37 -10.55
N ARG A 52 -5.59 -1.34 -10.94
CA ARG A 52 -6.22 -0.39 -10.00
C ARG A 52 -7.11 -1.07 -8.96
N ARG A 53 -7.62 -2.29 -9.22
CA ARG A 53 -8.44 -3.06 -8.26
C ARG A 53 -7.68 -3.46 -7.00
N LEU A 54 -6.34 -3.46 -7.01
CA LEU A 54 -5.51 -3.63 -5.82
C LEU A 54 -5.52 -2.38 -4.90
N ARG A 55 -5.93 -1.22 -5.44
CA ARG A 55 -6.22 0.04 -4.74
C ARG A 55 -5.17 0.42 -3.68
N ASP A 56 -5.56 0.43 -2.41
CA ASP A 56 -4.77 0.96 -1.31
C ASP A 56 -3.50 0.13 -1.09
N LEU A 57 -3.54 -1.16 -1.40
CA LEU A 57 -2.36 -2.03 -1.38
C LEU A 57 -1.35 -1.61 -2.45
N LEU A 58 -1.80 -1.20 -3.63
CA LEU A 58 -0.93 -0.67 -4.68
C LEU A 58 -0.33 0.68 -4.29
N VAL A 59 -1.11 1.55 -3.65
CA VAL A 59 -0.63 2.85 -3.10
C VAL A 59 0.48 2.60 -2.09
N LEU A 60 0.28 1.65 -1.19
CA LEU A 60 1.27 1.28 -0.18
C LEU A 60 2.56 0.73 -0.79
N MET A 61 2.46 -0.16 -1.78
CA MET A 61 3.63 -0.67 -2.50
C MET A 61 4.38 0.45 -3.23
N ARG A 62 3.65 1.36 -3.90
CA ARG A 62 4.26 2.52 -4.56
C ARG A 62 4.95 3.45 -3.58
N ALA A 63 4.36 3.68 -2.41
CA ALA A 63 4.97 4.48 -1.35
C ALA A 63 6.34 3.93 -0.96
N VAL A 64 6.44 2.61 -0.75
CA VAL A 64 7.71 1.93 -0.44
C VAL A 64 8.72 2.12 -1.58
N ASN A 65 8.32 1.88 -2.84
CA ASN A 65 9.23 2.03 -3.99
C ASN A 65 9.70 3.48 -4.19
N CYS A 66 8.81 4.46 -4.04
CA CYS A 66 9.18 5.88 -4.10
C CYS A 66 10.18 6.23 -2.98
N SER A 67 10.00 5.67 -1.77
CA SER A 67 10.94 5.88 -0.68
C SER A 67 12.32 5.28 -0.97
N GLU A 68 12.39 4.09 -1.58
CA GLU A 68 13.66 3.45 -1.97
C GLU A 68 14.38 4.23 -3.07
N ALA A 69 13.64 4.74 -4.07
CA ALA A 69 14.20 5.57 -5.14
C ALA A 69 14.87 6.84 -4.59
N GLU A 70 14.30 7.41 -3.53
CA GLU A 70 14.84 8.57 -2.80
C GLU A 70 15.86 8.18 -1.71
N LYS A 71 16.41 6.96 -1.77
CA LYS A 71 17.37 6.39 -0.82
C LYS A 71 16.89 6.40 0.63
N MET A 72 15.58 6.45 0.85
CA MET A 72 14.92 6.58 2.16
C MET A 72 15.39 7.77 2.97
N SER A 73 15.77 8.90 2.34
CA SER A 73 16.18 10.08 3.11
C SER A 73 15.02 10.58 4.01
N PRO A 74 15.30 11.04 5.25
CA PRO A 74 14.26 11.56 6.13
C PRO A 74 13.44 12.69 5.49
N ALA A 75 14.11 13.59 4.75
CA ALA A 75 13.48 14.70 4.05
C ALA A 75 12.54 14.23 2.93
N ALA A 76 12.97 13.26 2.12
CA ALA A 76 12.12 12.70 1.06
C ALA A 76 10.94 11.92 1.62
N CYS A 77 11.14 11.12 2.68
CA CYS A 77 10.04 10.44 3.36
C CYS A 77 9.01 11.45 3.89
N SER A 78 9.45 12.56 4.49
CA SER A 78 8.56 13.64 4.94
C SER A 78 7.75 14.23 3.78
N LYS A 79 8.41 14.56 2.67
CA LYS A 79 7.76 15.10 1.45
C LYS A 79 6.72 14.15 0.86
N LEU A 80 6.98 12.84 0.90
CA LEU A 80 6.06 11.80 0.40
C LEU A 80 4.96 11.44 1.42
N GLY A 81 4.95 12.06 2.61
CA GLY A 81 3.99 11.75 3.67
C GLY A 81 4.20 10.37 4.28
N LEU A 82 5.46 9.92 4.38
CA LEU A 82 5.87 8.61 4.87
C LEU A 82 6.64 8.72 6.18
N ARG A 83 6.47 7.72 7.05
CA ARG A 83 7.24 7.66 8.29
C ARG A 83 8.61 7.03 8.02
N HIS A 84 9.67 7.82 8.13
CA HIS A 84 11.03 7.37 7.82
C HIS A 84 11.44 6.10 8.58
N LYS A 85 11.19 6.02 9.89
CA LYS A 85 11.49 4.82 10.70
C LYS A 85 10.75 3.57 10.20
N ALA A 86 9.48 3.73 9.78
CA ALA A 86 8.70 2.63 9.23
C ALA A 86 9.27 2.17 7.88
N MET A 87 9.71 3.08 7.01
CA MET A 87 10.36 2.70 5.75
C MET A 87 11.65 1.90 5.96
N LEU A 88 12.48 2.30 6.93
CA LEU A 88 13.67 1.54 7.30
C LEU A 88 13.34 0.15 7.83
N GLU A 89 12.30 0.04 8.65
CA GLU A 89 11.82 -1.23 9.18
C GLU A 89 11.28 -2.14 8.07
N ILE A 90 10.47 -1.61 7.15
CA ILE A 90 10.00 -2.33 5.95
C ILE A 90 11.20 -2.85 5.16
N ARG A 91 12.24 -2.04 4.95
CA ARG A 91 13.43 -2.47 4.23
C ARG A 91 14.15 -3.64 4.91
N ARG A 92 14.28 -3.59 6.24
CA ARG A 92 14.88 -4.68 7.03
C ARG A 92 14.03 -5.95 6.92
N LEU A 93 12.72 -5.83 7.09
CA LEU A 93 11.78 -6.94 7.02
C LEU A 93 11.76 -7.57 5.62
N ARG A 94 11.80 -6.76 4.54
CA ARG A 94 11.94 -7.25 3.17
C ARG A 94 13.19 -8.11 2.99
N ARG A 95 14.35 -7.65 3.49
CA ARG A 95 15.61 -8.42 3.41
C ARG A 95 15.51 -9.75 4.16
N GLN A 96 14.93 -9.73 5.37
CA GLN A 96 14.73 -10.94 6.16
C GLN A 96 13.81 -11.93 5.47
N LEU A 97 12.65 -11.46 4.97
CA LEU A 97 11.70 -12.31 4.24
C LEU A 97 12.32 -12.86 2.96
N THR A 98 13.07 -12.07 2.20
CA THR A 98 13.81 -12.57 1.02
C THR A 98 14.78 -13.67 1.40
N HIS A 99 15.54 -13.50 2.49
CA HIS A 99 16.47 -14.51 2.96
C HIS A 99 15.74 -15.80 3.38
N ILE A 100 14.68 -15.70 4.19
CA ILE A 100 13.87 -16.85 4.64
C ILE A 100 13.28 -17.60 3.45
N VAL A 101 12.77 -16.88 2.45
CA VAL A 101 12.19 -17.49 1.26
C VAL A 101 13.27 -18.27 0.48
N ASN A 102 14.45 -17.70 0.27
CA ASN A 102 15.52 -18.38 -0.47
C ASN A 102 16.10 -19.57 0.30
N THR A 103 16.15 -19.52 1.64
CA THR A 103 16.64 -20.64 2.46
C THR A 103 15.61 -21.77 2.60
N SER A 104 14.33 -21.43 2.69
CA SER A 104 13.25 -22.40 2.90
C SER A 104 12.81 -23.07 1.60
N PHE A 105 12.84 -22.34 0.48
CA PHE A 105 12.43 -22.84 -0.83
C PHE A 105 13.67 -22.91 -1.74
N LYS A 106 14.15 -24.12 -2.01
CA LYS A 106 15.17 -24.38 -3.03
C LYS A 106 14.55 -24.27 -4.42
N ALA A 107 14.15 -23.05 -4.79
CA ALA A 107 13.63 -22.76 -6.12
C ALA A 107 14.74 -22.84 -7.17
N ALA A 108 14.36 -22.93 -8.45
CA ALA A 108 15.32 -22.92 -9.55
C ALA A 108 16.12 -21.61 -9.66
N ALA A 109 15.62 -20.53 -9.06
CA ALA A 109 16.31 -19.24 -8.97
C ALA A 109 15.94 -18.52 -7.66
N ASP A 110 16.94 -17.91 -7.04
CA ASP A 110 16.77 -17.11 -5.82
C ASP A 110 15.96 -15.83 -6.10
N VAL A 111 15.15 -15.43 -5.12
CA VAL A 111 14.54 -14.11 -5.12
C VAL A 111 15.60 -13.07 -4.80
N VAL A 112 15.78 -12.12 -5.71
CA VAL A 112 16.69 -10.99 -5.52
C VAL A 112 15.94 -9.83 -4.86
N PHE A 113 16.57 -9.23 -3.84
CA PHE A 113 16.11 -7.95 -3.30
C PHE A 113 16.44 -6.83 -4.30
N ASP A 114 15.41 -6.33 -4.98
CA ASP A 114 15.54 -5.15 -5.85
C ASP A 114 14.98 -3.90 -5.15
N PRO A 115 15.80 -2.87 -4.88
CA PRO A 115 15.33 -1.59 -4.35
C PRO A 115 14.55 -0.76 -5.38
N ASN A 116 14.76 -0.96 -6.67
CA ASN A 116 14.21 -0.13 -7.76
C ASN A 116 13.15 -0.90 -8.56
N LEU A 117 12.33 -1.66 -7.86
CA LEU A 117 11.35 -2.53 -8.49
C LEU A 117 10.27 -1.71 -9.23
N PRO A 118 9.96 -2.03 -10.51
CA PRO A 118 8.87 -1.39 -11.22
C PRO A 118 7.52 -1.68 -10.56
N PRO A 119 6.45 -0.93 -10.88
CA PRO A 119 5.10 -1.31 -10.46
C PRO A 119 4.70 -2.67 -11.07
N PRO A 120 3.88 -3.48 -10.37
CA PRO A 120 3.41 -4.75 -10.91
C PRO A 120 2.59 -4.56 -12.18
N SER A 121 2.69 -5.51 -13.10
CA SER A 121 1.78 -5.60 -14.26
C SER A 121 0.34 -5.88 -13.81
N ASP A 122 -0.63 -5.66 -14.69
CA ASP A 122 -2.05 -5.92 -14.37
C ASP A 122 -2.30 -7.38 -13.96
N ALA A 123 -1.64 -8.34 -14.62
CA ALA A 123 -1.72 -9.75 -14.27
C ALA A 123 -1.12 -10.02 -12.88
N GLN A 124 0.04 -9.42 -12.56
CA GLN A 124 0.67 -9.54 -11.24
C GLN A 124 -0.20 -8.92 -10.14
N ALA A 125 -0.79 -7.75 -10.39
CA ALA A 125 -1.71 -7.10 -9.47
C ALA A 125 -2.97 -7.94 -9.24
N GLN A 126 -3.49 -8.60 -10.28
CA GLN A 126 -4.60 -9.54 -10.15
C GLN A 126 -4.24 -10.74 -9.28
N MET A 127 -3.06 -11.34 -9.47
CA MET A 127 -2.58 -12.46 -8.64
C MET A 127 -2.37 -12.04 -7.19
N LEU A 128 -1.79 -10.87 -6.94
CA LEU A 128 -1.64 -10.32 -5.59
C LEU A 128 -3.00 -10.15 -4.90
N ARG A 129 -3.99 -9.65 -5.62
CA ARG A 129 -5.36 -9.52 -5.09
C ARG A 129 -5.96 -10.88 -4.73
N GLN A 130 -5.75 -11.90 -5.56
CA GLN A 130 -6.24 -13.26 -5.26
C GLN A 130 -5.56 -13.84 -4.02
N MET A 131 -4.25 -13.68 -3.89
CA MET A 131 -3.51 -14.08 -2.68
C MET A 131 -4.06 -13.40 -1.43
N MET A 132 -4.32 -12.09 -1.48
CA MET A 132 -4.86 -11.35 -0.33
C MET A 132 -6.27 -11.79 0.04
N VAL A 133 -7.12 -12.11 -0.93
CA VAL A 133 -8.49 -12.59 -0.64
C VAL A 133 -8.46 -13.99 -0.01
N ALA A 134 -7.52 -14.84 -0.41
CA ALA A 134 -7.37 -16.18 0.17
C ALA A 134 -6.94 -16.16 1.65
N GLU A 135 -6.23 -15.11 2.07
CA GLU A 135 -5.72 -14.95 3.44
C GLU A 135 -6.67 -14.16 4.37
N ILE A 136 -7.68 -13.48 3.80
CA ILE A 136 -8.55 -12.56 4.54
C ILE A 136 -10.02 -12.83 4.19
N ASP A 137 -10.43 -14.08 4.37
CA ASP A 137 -11.81 -14.54 4.12
C ASP A 137 -12.82 -13.91 5.10
N ASP A 138 -12.38 -13.63 6.33
CA ASP A 138 -13.17 -13.01 7.41
C ASP A 138 -13.39 -11.49 7.25
N ARG A 139 -12.70 -10.81 6.33
CA ARG A 139 -12.85 -9.35 6.08
C ARG A 139 -13.30 -9.03 4.67
N ILE A 140 -14.14 -9.89 4.11
CA ILE A 140 -14.82 -9.64 2.85
C ILE A 140 -16.11 -8.87 3.13
N ALA A 141 -16.30 -7.74 2.47
CA ALA A 141 -17.51 -6.94 2.60
C ALA A 141 -18.16 -6.70 1.24
N ARG A 142 -19.47 -6.92 1.16
CA ARG A 142 -20.30 -6.62 -0.02
C ARG A 142 -20.86 -5.20 0.09
N ARG A 143 -20.81 -4.45 -1.01
CA ARG A 143 -21.46 -3.13 -1.07
C ARG A 143 -22.98 -3.30 -0.96
N VAL A 144 -23.61 -2.56 -0.06
CA VAL A 144 -25.07 -2.64 0.13
C VAL A 144 -25.78 -1.99 -1.05
N ASP A 145 -26.74 -2.72 -1.63
CA ASP A 145 -27.64 -2.17 -2.62
C ASP A 145 -28.83 -1.52 -1.90
N ARG A 146 -29.04 -0.24 -2.19
CA ARG A 146 -30.04 0.60 -1.53
C ARG A 146 -31.41 0.50 -2.17
N SER A 147 -31.48 0.06 -3.42
CA SER A 147 -32.75 -0.13 -4.12
C SER A 147 -33.45 -1.43 -3.73
N ALA A 148 -32.78 -2.30 -2.98
CA ALA A 148 -33.26 -3.64 -2.67
C ALA A 148 -33.91 -3.77 -1.28
N GLY A 149 -33.91 -2.71 -0.45
CA GLY A 149 -34.46 -2.78 0.91
C GLY A 149 -35.04 -1.45 1.39
N ASP A 150 -35.98 -1.54 2.35
CA ASP A 150 -36.67 -0.40 2.97
C ASP A 150 -35.86 0.25 4.11
N GLU A 151 -34.68 -0.29 4.46
CA GLU A 151 -33.85 0.23 5.55
C GLU A 151 -33.03 1.46 5.14
N GLU A 152 -32.99 2.47 6.02
CA GLU A 152 -32.12 3.64 5.86
C GLU A 152 -30.64 3.28 6.04
N VAL A 153 -29.99 2.86 4.95
CA VAL A 153 -28.57 2.54 4.94
C VAL A 153 -27.72 3.75 4.52
N ALA A 154 -26.60 3.99 5.23
CA ALA A 154 -25.70 5.12 4.99
C ALA A 154 -24.94 5.09 3.64
N LYS A 155 -24.55 6.29 3.18
CA LYS A 155 -23.72 6.66 1.99
C LYS A 155 -22.70 5.63 1.50
N GLY A 156 -23.04 4.58 0.74
CA GLY A 156 -22.02 3.63 0.27
C GLY A 156 -21.48 2.69 1.36
N ALA A 157 -22.37 2.28 2.27
CA ALA A 157 -22.09 1.25 3.26
C ALA A 157 -21.70 -0.10 2.63
N TYR A 158 -20.99 -0.89 3.44
CA TYR A 158 -20.63 -2.27 3.15
C TYR A 158 -21.15 -3.16 4.28
N GLN A 159 -21.50 -4.39 3.93
CA GLN A 159 -21.93 -5.45 4.84
C GLN A 159 -20.91 -6.58 4.76
N THR A 160 -20.32 -6.93 5.89
CA THR A 160 -19.44 -8.09 6.07
C THR A 160 -20.25 -9.32 6.42
#